data_AF-A0A7L3LU43-F1
#
_entry.id   AF-A0A7L3LU43-F1
#
_cell.length_a   1.000
_cell.length_b   1.000
_cell.length_c   1.000
_cell.angle_alpha   90.00
_cell.angle_beta   90.00
_cell.angle_gamma   90.00
#
_symmetry.space_group_name_H-M   'P 1'
#
loop_
_entity.id
_entity.type
_entity.pdbx_description
1 polymer ?
#
loop_
_entity_poly.entity_id
_entity_poly.type
_entity_poly.pdbx_seq_one_letter_code
_entity_poly.pdbx_strand_id
1 'polypeptide(L)'
;SLADSYGNIEPSLEPVWALAVVGSSYIMWEKSTENLDYFMAQVKFVKQWMRKDAFTEFDYTILLHEIPTQEIISCHMRLTWLPSHPLKVKYFCPPTSQEQEEGSAMESGSTSGILNEKGANF
;
A
#
# COMPACT_ATOMS: atom_id res chain seq x y z
N SER A 1 -11.81 -10.11 5.25
CA SER A 1 -11.81 -8.67 4.93
C SER A 1 -12.39 -7.92 6.11
N LEU A 2 -12.01 -6.65 6.28
CA LEU A 2 -12.50 -5.83 7.40
C LEU A 2 -13.92 -5.28 7.16
N ALA A 3 -14.25 -4.98 5.91
CA ALA A 3 -15.63 -4.77 5.47
C ALA A 3 -16.19 -6.08 4.88
N ASP A 4 -17.47 -6.34 5.10
CA ASP A 4 -18.18 -7.46 4.48
C ASP A 4 -18.48 -7.19 2.98
N SER A 5 -19.13 -8.13 2.31
CA SER A 5 -19.48 -8.01 0.87
C SER A 5 -20.49 -6.91 0.55
N TYR A 6 -21.17 -6.37 1.55
CA TYR A 6 -22.13 -5.27 1.42
C TYR A 6 -21.53 -3.93 1.84
N GLY A 7 -20.25 -3.92 2.24
CA GLY A 7 -19.55 -2.72 2.71
C GLY A 7 -19.78 -2.39 4.19
N ASN A 8 -20.39 -3.28 4.96
CA ASN A 8 -20.56 -3.05 6.40
C ASN A 8 -19.26 -3.31 7.14
N ILE A 9 -18.96 -2.45 8.11
CA ILE A 9 -17.84 -2.58 9.04
C ILE A 9 -18.42 -2.64 10.45
N GLU A 10 -17.93 -3.57 11.27
CA GLU A 10 -18.33 -3.60 12.68
C GLU A 10 -17.91 -2.27 13.34
N PRO A 11 -18.80 -1.59 14.10
CA PRO A 11 -18.48 -0.28 14.67
C PRO A 11 -17.18 -0.24 15.50
N SER A 12 -16.83 -1.36 16.14
CA SER A 12 -15.57 -1.49 16.90
C SER A 12 -14.31 -1.45 16.03
N LEU A 13 -14.43 -1.79 14.73
CA LEU A 13 -13.35 -1.83 13.75
C LEU A 13 -13.28 -0.59 12.87
N GLU A 14 -14.24 0.32 12.95
CA GLU A 14 -14.26 1.56 12.17
C GLU A 14 -12.97 2.40 12.33
N PRO A 15 -12.38 2.56 13.54
CA PRO A 15 -11.11 3.28 13.67
C PRO A 15 -9.94 2.58 12.96
N VAL A 16 -9.93 1.25 12.94
CA VAL A 16 -8.90 0.45 12.27
C VAL A 16 -9.05 0.56 10.75
N TRP A 17 -10.29 0.60 10.25
CA TRP A 17 -10.59 0.89 8.85
C TRP A 17 -10.16 2.30 8.46
N ALA A 18 -10.50 3.31 9.26
CA ALA A 18 -10.18 4.70 8.98
C ALA A 18 -8.65 4.92 8.92
N LEU A 19 -7.88 4.27 9.79
CA LEU A 19 -6.41 4.27 9.68
C LEU A 19 -5.93 3.65 8.37
N ALA A 20 -6.58 2.58 7.89
CA ALA A 20 -6.26 2.01 6.59
C ALA A 20 -6.58 2.97 5.45
N VAL A 21 -7.69 3.71 5.52
CA VAL A 21 -8.04 4.76 4.53
C VAL A 21 -6.98 5.85 4.50
N VAL A 22 -6.59 6.39 5.65
CA VAL A 22 -5.57 7.45 5.74
C VAL A 22 -4.20 6.94 5.29
N GLY A 23 -3.82 5.70 5.64
CA GLY A 23 -2.58 5.11 5.15
C GLY A 23 -2.60 4.89 3.64
N SER A 24 -3.73 4.42 3.11
CA SER A 24 -3.90 4.17 1.68
C SER A 24 -3.87 5.47 0.88
N SER A 25 -4.41 6.58 1.39
CA SER A 25 -4.37 7.86 0.69
C SER A 25 -2.94 8.37 0.47
N TYR A 26 -2.01 8.07 1.38
CA TYR A 26 -0.59 8.33 1.17
C TYR A 26 -0.03 7.53 -0.01
N ILE A 27 -0.37 6.24 -0.10
CA ILE A 27 0.08 5.36 -1.20
C ILE A 27 -0.51 5.83 -2.54
N MET A 28 -1.81 6.14 -2.56
CA MET A 28 -2.50 6.64 -3.74
C MET A 28 -1.89 7.95 -4.20
N TRP A 29 -1.60 8.88 -3.29
CA TRP A 29 -0.91 10.13 -3.62
C TRP A 29 0.47 9.92 -4.25
N GLU A 30 1.29 9.02 -3.71
CA GLU A 30 2.63 8.73 -4.23
C GLU A 30 2.61 8.01 -5.60
N LYS A 31 1.57 7.21 -5.88
CA LYS A 31 1.47 6.43 -7.12
C LYS A 31 0.67 7.11 -8.23
N SER A 32 -0.23 8.04 -7.90
CA SER A 32 -1.08 8.71 -8.88
C SER A 32 -0.26 9.60 -9.83
N THR A 33 -0.70 9.64 -11.08
CA THR A 33 -0.23 10.56 -12.12
C THR A 33 -1.42 11.25 -12.76
N GLU A 34 -1.23 12.10 -13.76
CA GLU A 34 -2.34 12.73 -14.49
C GLU A 34 -3.33 11.73 -15.10
N ASN A 35 -2.87 10.51 -15.42
CA ASN A 35 -3.67 9.48 -16.06
C ASN A 35 -3.94 8.27 -15.16
N LEU A 36 -3.40 8.23 -13.94
CA LEU A 36 -3.55 7.10 -13.00
C LEU A 36 -4.22 7.58 -11.72
N ASP A 37 -5.37 6.99 -11.42
CA ASP A 37 -6.15 7.25 -10.20
C ASP A 37 -6.44 5.94 -9.47
N TYR A 38 -6.44 6.01 -8.13
CA TYR A 38 -6.54 4.86 -7.25
C TYR A 38 -7.58 5.09 -6.15
N PHE A 39 -8.32 4.04 -5.80
CA PHE A 39 -9.19 4.02 -4.62
C PHE A 39 -8.91 2.80 -3.75
N MET A 40 -9.01 2.95 -2.43
CA MET A 40 -8.95 1.78 -1.53
C MET A 40 -10.25 0.98 -1.65
N ALA A 41 -10.20 -0.15 -2.36
CA ALA A 41 -11.35 -1.03 -2.55
C ALA A 41 -11.65 -1.85 -1.29
N GLN A 42 -10.61 -2.38 -0.63
CA GLN A 42 -10.81 -3.27 0.50
C GLN A 42 -9.60 -3.34 1.42
N VAL A 43 -9.85 -3.54 2.72
CA VAL A 43 -8.85 -4.10 3.64
C VAL A 43 -9.01 -5.62 3.66
N LYS A 44 -8.08 -6.34 3.02
CA LYS A 44 -8.09 -7.80 2.94
C LYS A 44 -7.69 -8.43 4.27
N PHE A 45 -6.62 -7.91 4.87
CA PHE A 45 -6.06 -8.38 6.14
C PHE A 45 -5.53 -7.21 6.97
N VAL A 46 -5.61 -7.33 8.28
CA VAL A 46 -4.99 -6.41 9.24
C VAL A 46 -4.46 -7.18 10.44
N LYS A 47 -3.28 -6.80 10.92
CA LYS A 47 -2.71 -7.29 12.18
C LYS A 47 -2.11 -6.12 12.95
N GLN A 48 -2.50 -6.00 14.21
CA GLN A 48 -1.81 -5.10 15.14
C GLN A 48 -0.50 -5.73 15.60
N TRP A 49 0.57 -4.95 15.59
CA TRP A 49 1.87 -5.35 16.14
C TRP A 49 1.97 -4.84 17.58
N MET A 50 2.20 -5.77 18.51
CA MET A 50 2.39 -5.43 19.92
C MET A 50 3.73 -4.71 20.10
N ARG A 51 3.69 -3.56 20.76
CA ARG A 51 4.86 -2.72 21.06
C ARG A 51 4.94 -2.42 22.55
N LYS A 52 6.13 -2.04 23.00
CA LYS A 52 6.39 -1.61 24.39
C LYS A 52 6.36 -0.09 24.56
N ASP A 53 6.35 0.66 23.47
CA ASP A 53 6.24 2.12 23.46
C ASP A 53 4.77 2.55 23.30
N ALA A 54 4.53 3.86 23.27
CA ALA A 54 3.18 4.41 23.13
C ALA A 54 2.65 4.40 21.68
N PHE A 55 3.45 3.94 20.70
CA PHE A 55 3.03 3.92 19.30
C PHE A 55 2.13 2.72 19.04
N THR A 56 1.08 2.96 18.26
CA THR A 56 0.28 1.91 17.66
C THR A 56 0.86 1.56 16.30
N GLU A 57 0.98 0.26 16.02
CA GLU A 57 1.49 -0.22 14.75
C GLU A 57 0.58 -1.30 14.17
N PHE A 58 0.31 -1.16 12.88
CA PHE A 58 -0.52 -2.09 12.12
C PHE A 58 0.18 -2.49 10.84
N ASP A 59 -0.05 -3.74 10.45
CA ASP A 59 0.34 -4.30 9.18
C ASP A 59 -0.92 -4.69 8.43
N TYR A 60 -1.12 -4.05 7.29
CA TYR A 60 -2.29 -4.19 6.45
C TYR A 60 -1.93 -4.86 5.13
N THR A 61 -2.86 -5.66 4.64
CA THR A 61 -2.96 -5.95 3.21
C THR A 61 -4.20 -5.22 2.70
N ILE A 62 -3.98 -4.17 1.92
CA ILE A 62 -5.04 -3.39 1.27
C ILE A 62 -5.13 -3.77 -0.21
N LEU A 63 -6.32 -3.62 -0.77
CA LEU A 63 -6.56 -3.72 -2.20
C LEU A 63 -6.85 -2.31 -2.72
N LEU A 64 -6.00 -1.84 -3.63
CA LEU A 64 -6.23 -0.62 -4.40
C LEU A 64 -6.89 -0.99 -5.72
N HIS A 65 -7.85 -0.20 -6.14
CA HIS A 65 -8.46 -0.26 -7.46
C HIS A 65 -7.89 0.88 -8.30
N GLU A 66 -7.13 0.53 -9.33
CA GLU A 66 -6.65 1.44 -10.36
C GLU A 66 -7.78 1.63 -11.39
N ILE A 67 -8.26 2.86 -11.54
CA ILE A 67 -9.52 3.13 -12.25
C ILE A 67 -9.41 2.98 -13.77
N PRO A 68 -8.41 3.55 -14.46
CA PRO A 68 -8.30 3.44 -15.91
C PRO A 68 -8.34 2.01 -16.46
N THR A 69 -7.58 1.08 -15.88
CA THR A 69 -7.51 -0.32 -16.36
C THR A 69 -8.41 -1.29 -15.59
N GLN A 70 -9.03 -0.83 -14.49
CA GLN A 70 -9.83 -1.64 -13.56
C GLN A 70 -9.00 -2.74 -12.87
N GLU A 71 -7.69 -2.54 -12.72
CA GLU A 71 -6.81 -3.47 -12.03
C GLU A 71 -6.99 -3.40 -10.49
N ILE A 72 -6.97 -4.57 -9.85
CA ILE A 72 -6.95 -4.69 -8.38
C ILE A 72 -5.53 -5.03 -7.92
N ILE A 73 -4.90 -4.08 -7.24
CA ILE A 73 -3.51 -4.17 -6.79
C ILE A 73 -3.50 -4.45 -5.29
N SER A 74 -2.84 -5.55 -4.90
CA SER A 74 -2.68 -5.91 -3.49
C SER A 74 -1.41 -5.27 -2.93
N CYS A 75 -1.56 -4.29 -2.03
CA CYS A 75 -0.44 -3.62 -1.39
C CYS A 75 -0.27 -4.06 0.07
N HIS A 76 0.97 -4.24 0.48
CA HIS A 76 1.36 -4.37 1.89
C HIS A 76 1.67 -3.00 2.46
N MET A 77 1.08 -2.67 3.61
CA MET A 77 1.25 -1.37 4.25
C MET A 77 1.48 -1.53 5.75
N ARG A 78 2.63 -1.02 6.22
CA ARG A 78 2.96 -0.91 7.64
C ARG A 78 2.79 0.53 8.10
N LEU A 79 1.87 0.71 9.04
CA LEU A 79 1.45 2.01 9.56
C LEU A 79 1.87 2.11 11.02
N THR A 80 2.54 3.20 11.39
CA THR A 80 2.89 3.52 12.78
C THR A 80 2.35 4.89 13.15
N TRP A 81 1.62 4.95 14.26
CA TRP A 81 0.91 6.14 14.68
C TRP A 81 0.99 6.37 16.20
N LEU A 82 1.14 7.64 16.57
CA LEU A 82 0.95 8.13 17.93
C LEU A 82 0.09 9.40 17.80
N PRO A 83 -1.00 9.56 18.57
CA PRO A 83 -1.80 10.78 18.51
C PRO A 83 -0.93 12.04 18.66
N SER A 84 -1.30 13.10 17.95
CA SER A 84 -0.54 14.36 17.85
C SER A 84 0.82 14.28 17.14
N HIS A 85 1.15 13.14 16.53
CA HIS A 85 2.34 12.98 15.68
C HIS A 85 1.94 12.61 14.25
N PRO A 86 2.76 12.98 13.24
CA PRO A 86 2.53 12.56 11.87
C PRO A 86 2.47 11.04 11.74
N LEU A 87 1.53 10.57 10.92
CA LEU A 87 1.43 9.16 10.55
C LEU A 87 2.67 8.75 9.76
N LYS A 88 3.24 7.58 10.08
CA LYS A 88 4.33 7.00 9.29
C LYS A 88 3.79 5.81 8.52
N VAL A 89 3.98 5.82 7.20
CA VAL A 89 3.53 4.77 6.30
C VAL A 89 4.74 4.22 5.56
N LYS A 90 4.91 2.90 5.60
CA LYS A 90 5.80 2.16 4.71
C LYS A 90 4.95 1.21 3.90
N TYR A 91 5.19 1.08 2.61
CA TYR A 91 4.37 0.24 1.78
C TYR A 91 5.17 -0.46 0.68
N PHE A 92 4.58 -1.51 0.15
CA PHE A 92 5.02 -2.22 -1.04
C PHE A 92 3.78 -2.62 -1.84
N CYS A 93 3.73 -2.18 -3.10
CA CYS A 93 2.77 -2.65 -4.08
C CYS A 93 3.56 -3.35 -5.20
N PRO A 94 3.11 -4.51 -5.70
CA PRO A 94 3.64 -5.07 -6.94
C PRO A 94 3.54 -4.05 -8.08
N PRO A 95 4.48 -4.06 -9.04
CA PRO A 95 4.35 -3.23 -10.23
C PRO A 95 3.08 -3.60 -11.01
N THR A 96 2.42 -2.61 -11.58
CA THR A 96 1.30 -2.85 -12.49
C THR A 96 1.81 -3.34 -13.83
N SER A 97 0.92 -3.92 -14.64
CA SER A 97 1.24 -4.36 -16.01
C SER A 97 1.84 -3.20 -16.85
N GLN A 98 1.35 -1.98 -16.67
CA GLN A 98 1.84 -0.78 -17.34
C GLN A 98 3.24 -0.34 -16.89
N GLU A 99 3.52 -0.34 -15.58
CA GLU A 99 4.85 -0.03 -15.04
C GLU A 99 5.91 -1.05 -15.51
N GLN A 100 5.49 -2.29 -15.79
CA GLN A 100 6.35 -3.35 -16.27
C GLN A 100 6.66 -3.22 -17.78
N GLU A 101 5.72 -2.70 -18.58
CA GLU A 101 5.93 -2.41 -20.01
C GLU A 101 6.82 -1.19 -20.24
N GLU A 102 6.66 -0.11 -19.46
CA GLU A 102 7.52 1.09 -19.55
C GLU A 102 8.98 0.80 -19.18
N GLY A 103 9.23 -0.18 -18.31
CA GLY A 103 10.58 -0.66 -17.97
C GLY A 103 11.24 -1.58 -19.01
N SER A 104 10.51 -1.96 -20.07
CA SER A 104 10.98 -2.91 -21.09
C SER A 104 11.47 -2.25 -22.38
N ALA A 105 11.55 -0.91 -22.41
CA ALA A 105 12.19 -0.18 -23.50
C ALA A 105 13.65 -0.64 -23.64
N MET A 106 13.94 -1.34 -24.75
CA MET A 106 15.22 -1.97 -25.06
C MET A 106 16.41 -1.01 -24.89
N GLU A 107 17.15 -1.12 -23.78
CA GLU A 107 18.55 -0.68 -23.75
C GLU A 107 19.42 -1.76 -24.42
N SER A 108 19.56 -1.63 -25.74
CA SER A 108 20.66 -2.28 -26.45
C SER A 108 21.94 -1.49 -26.16
N GLY A 109 22.66 -1.91 -25.11
CA GLY A 109 23.93 -1.31 -24.70
C GLY A 109 24.66 -2.15 -23.66
N SER A 110 25.50 -3.09 -24.11
CA SER A 110 26.40 -3.85 -23.23
C SER A 110 27.38 -2.94 -22.48
N THR A 111 27.41 -3.00 -21.14
CA THR A 111 28.63 -3.25 -20.35
C THR A 111 28.25 -3.99 -19.06
N SER A 112 29.09 -4.93 -18.63
CA SER A 112 28.92 -5.71 -17.40
C SER A 112 29.26 -4.89 -16.16
N GLY A 113 28.50 -5.06 -15.06
CA GLY A 113 29.04 -4.77 -13.74
C GLY A 113 28.03 -4.42 -12.64
N ILE A 114 27.70 -5.43 -11.83
CA ILE A 114 27.38 -5.35 -10.39
C ILE A 114 26.01 -4.77 -10.02
N LEU A 115 25.02 -5.68 -9.93
CA LEU A 115 23.81 -5.51 -9.12
C LEU A 115 24.20 -5.52 -7.64
N ASN A 116 23.99 -4.41 -6.95
CA ASN A 116 24.06 -4.36 -5.49
C ASN A 116 22.64 -4.60 -4.96
N GLU A 117 22.36 -5.83 -4.53
CA GLU A 117 21.12 -6.16 -3.81
C GLU A 117 21.10 -5.38 -2.49
N LYS A 118 20.26 -4.35 -2.42
CA LYS A 118 19.85 -3.79 -1.13
C LYS A 118 18.55 -4.49 -0.73
N GLY A 119 18.71 -5.57 0.02
CA GLY A 119 17.60 -6.35 0.56
C GLY A 119 16.57 -5.45 1.23
N ALA A 120 15.34 -5.48 0.71
CA ALA A 120 14.18 -5.03 1.43
C ALA A 120 13.89 -6.08 2.51
N ASN A 121 14.42 -5.84 3.72
CA ASN A 121 14.00 -6.58 4.90
C ASN A 121 12.58 -6.14 5.25
N PHE A 122 11.63 -7.04 5.00
CA PHE A 122 10.28 -7.01 5.57
C PHE A 122 10.28 -7.67 6.94
#